data_AF-A0AA50VN49-F1
#
_entry.id   AF-A0AA50VN49-F1
#
_cell.length_a   1.000
_cell.length_b   1.000
_cell.length_c   1.000
_cell.angle_alpha   90.00
_cell.angle_beta   90.00
_cell.angle_gamma   90.00
#
_symmetry.space_group_name_H-M   'P 1'
#
loop_
_entity.id
_entity.type
_entity.pdbx_description
1 polymer ?
#
loop_
_entity_poly.entity_id
_entity_poly.type
_entity_poly.pdbx_seq_one_letter_code
_entity_poly.pdbx_strand_id
1 'polypeptide(L)' 'QIKEQLLQGIKAGAMAPYYKEVCTDLGWAFDQKLYDDMSKENQERLAKFEDDDSETPVWQ' A
#
# COMPACT_ATOMS: atom_id res chain seq x y z
N GLN A 1 4.08 20.63 7.52
CA GLN A 1 4.85 19.51 8.10
C GLN A 1 4.02 18.30 8.59
N ILE A 2 2.69 18.34 8.73
CA ILE A 2 1.92 17.09 9.03
C ILE A 2 1.59 16.29 7.76
N LYS A 3 1.30 17.00 6.65
CA LYS A 3 1.01 16.42 5.34
C LYS A 3 2.15 15.54 4.83
N GLU A 4 3.37 16.05 4.88
CA GLU A 4 4.55 15.33 4.39
C GLU A 4 4.83 14.07 5.20
N GLN A 5 4.75 14.15 6.54
CA GLN A 5 4.95 13.01 7.42
C GLN A 5 3.91 11.90 7.18
N LEU A 6 2.64 12.28 7.06
CA LEU A 6 1.57 11.33 6.77
C LEU A 6 1.76 10.67 5.39
N LEU A 7 2.03 11.47 4.35
CA LEU A 7 2.28 10.94 3.01
C LEU A 7 3.55 10.09 2.94
N GLN A 8 4.59 10.40 3.70
CA GLN A 8 5.80 9.58 3.80
C GLN A 8 5.50 8.21 4.40
N GLY A 9 4.72 8.15 5.50
CA GLY A 9 4.32 6.89 6.11
C GLY A 9 3.50 6.02 5.16
N ILE A 10 2.52 6.62 4.48
CA ILE A 10 1.68 5.92 3.49
C ILE A 10 2.52 5.36 2.34
N LYS A 11 3.47 6.14 1.80
CA LYS A 11 4.38 5.71 0.74
C LYS A 11 5.31 4.58 1.20
N ALA A 12 5.89 4.70 2.39
CA ALA A 12 6.79 3.68 2.93
C ALA A 12 6.10 2.32 3.14
N GLY A 13 4.78 2.32 3.35
CA GLY A 13 4.00 1.09 3.49
C GLY A 13 3.38 0.56 2.19
N ALA A 14 3.56 1.22 1.05
CA ALA A 14 2.81 0.95 -0.19
C ALA A 14 1.28 0.91 0.04
N MET A 15 0.77 1.80 0.91
CA MET A 15 -0.61 1.79 1.38
C MET A 15 -1.56 2.57 0.45
N ALA A 16 -1.66 2.13 -0.82
CA ALA A 16 -2.41 2.84 -1.86
C ALA A 16 -3.87 3.23 -1.49
N PRO A 17 -4.68 2.37 -0.84
CA PRO A 17 -6.03 2.75 -0.43
C PRO A 17 -6.04 3.95 0.53
N TYR A 18 -5.13 3.98 1.50
CA TYR A 18 -5.02 5.08 2.46
C TYR A 18 -4.57 6.39 1.80
N TYR A 19 -3.70 6.33 0.79
CA TYR A 19 -3.33 7.51 0.02
C TYR A 19 -4.55 8.17 -0.64
N LYS A 20 -5.42 7.35 -1.25
CA LYS A 20 -6.64 7.82 -1.89
C LYS A 20 -7.59 8.47 -0.89
N GLU A 21 -7.93 7.78 0.20
CA GLU A 21 -8.85 8.29 1.23
C GLU A 21 -8.34 9.59 1.84
N VAL A 22 -7.06 9.66 2.23
CA VAL A 22 -6.46 10.88 2.82
C VAL A 22 -6.45 12.05 1.82
N CYS A 23 -6.17 11.81 0.54
CA CYS A 23 -6.24 12.86 -0.47
C CYS A 23 -7.67 13.36 -0.67
N THR A 24 -8.66 12.47 -0.66
CA THR A 24 -10.07 12.83 -0.76
C THR A 24 -10.54 13.62 0.47
N ASP A 25 -10.30 13.11 1.68
CA ASP A 25 -10.79 13.70 2.93
C ASP A 25 -10.18 15.07 3.24
N LEU A 26 -8.89 15.24 2.92
CA LEU A 26 -8.15 16.46 3.23
C LEU A 26 -8.04 17.42 2.03
N GLY A 27 -8.68 17.08 0.90
CA GLY A 27 -8.67 17.87 -0.33
C GLY A 27 -7.27 18.04 -0.93
N TRP A 28 -6.40 17.04 -0.77
CA TRP A 28 -5.05 17.10 -1.32
C TRP A 28 -5.01 16.60 -2.76
N ALA A 29 -4.06 17.13 -3.53
CA ALA A 29 -3.79 16.66 -4.88
C ALA A 29 -3.54 15.14 -4.89
N PHE A 30 -4.32 14.46 -5.72
CA PHE A 30 -4.21 13.03 -5.95
C PHE A 30 -3.38 12.78 -7.20
N ASP A 31 -2.34 11.95 -7.06
CA ASP A 31 -1.48 11.51 -8.14
C ASP A 31 -1.80 10.05 -8.48
N GLN A 32 -2.47 9.84 -9.61
CA GLN A 32 -2.87 8.52 -10.08
C GLN A 32 -1.65 7.61 -10.30
N LYS A 33 -0.53 8.16 -10.81
CA LYS A 33 0.67 7.37 -11.07
C LYS A 33 1.25 6.85 -9.76
N LEU A 34 1.34 7.72 -8.74
CA LEU A 34 1.80 7.32 -7.41
C LEU A 34 0.90 6.24 -6.80
N TYR A 35 -0.42 6.37 -6.95
CA TYR A 35 -1.38 5.36 -6.50
C TYR A 35 -1.18 4.01 -7.20
N ASP A 36 -0.99 4.01 -8.52
CA ASP A 36 -0.79 2.80 -9.30
C ASP A 36 0.54 2.12 -8.94
N ASP A 37 1.61 2.90 -8.77
CA ASP A 37 2.93 2.41 -8.35
C ASP A 37 2.83 1.72 -6.97
N MET A 38 2.18 2.35 -5.98
CA MET A 38 1.98 1.76 -4.65
C MET A 38 1.06 0.52 -4.69
N SER A 39 0.01 0.54 -5.53
CA SER A 39 -0.90 -0.59 -5.67
C SER A 39 -0.17 -1.82 -6.22
N LYS A 40 0.69 -1.61 -7.22
CA LYS A 40 1.52 -2.65 -7.81
C LYS A 40 2.52 -3.22 -6.80
N GLU A 41 3.25 -2.36 -6.08
CA GLU A 41 4.22 -2.80 -5.08
C GLU A 41 3.54 -3.65 -3.98
N ASN A 42 2.35 -3.23 -3.54
CA ASN A 42 1.59 -3.98 -2.54
C ASN A 42 1.12 -5.35 -3.07
N GLN A 43 0.66 -5.42 -4.32
CA GLN A 43 0.30 -6.68 -4.97
C GLN A 43 1.50 -7.62 -5.13
N GLU A 44 2.66 -7.10 -5.53
CA GLU A 44 3.89 -7.89 -5.65
C GLU A 44 4.37 -8.42 -4.29
N ARG A 45 4.17 -7.67 -3.21
CA ARG A 45 4.46 -8.14 -1.85
C ARG A 45 3.49 -9.24 -1.42
N LEU A 46 2.20 -9.10 -1.69
CA LEU A 46 1.20 -10.12 -1.38
C LEU A 46 1.44 -11.43 -2.13
N ALA A 47 1.76 -11.37 -3.42
CA ALA A 47 2.07 -12.55 -4.23
C ALA A 47 3.23 -13.37 -3.67
N LYS A 48 4.23 -12.72 -3.05
CA LYS A 48 5.35 -13.42 -2.40
C LYS A 48 4.92 -14.21 -1.17
N PHE A 49 3.89 -13.77 -0.45
CA PHE A 49 3.34 -14.50 0.67
C PHE A 49 2.41 -15.63 0.20
N GLU A 50 1.66 -15.44 -0.88
CA GLU A 50 0.84 -16.50 -1.48
C GLU A 50 1.67 -17.66 -2.04
N ASP A 51 2.85 -17.37 -2.60
CA ASP A 51 3.81 -18.41 -3.03
C ASP A 51 4.39 -19.19 -1.82
N ASP A 52 4.60 -18.51 -0.67
CA ASP A 52 5.16 -19.08 0.56
C ASP A 52 4.12 -19.91 1.35
N ASP A 53 2.85 -19.52 1.31
CA ASP A 53 1.73 -20.20 1.99
C ASP A 53 1.32 -21.55 1.33
N SER A 54 1.96 -21.92 0.21
CA SER A 54 1.85 -23.26 -0.37
C SER A 54 2.51 -24.36 0.50
N GLU A 55 3.33 -23.96 1.49
CA GLU A 55 3.84 -24.82 2.55
C GLU A 55 3.15 -24.55 3.89
N THR A 56 1.82 -24.74 3.98
CA THR A 56 1.20 -24.93 5.29
C THR A 56 1.44 -26.38 5.76
N PRO A 57 2.19 -26.63 6.85
CA PRO A 57 2.23 -27.95 7.46
C PRO A 57 0.83 -28.24 7.99
N VAL A 58 0.23 -29.33 7.52
CA VAL A 58 -0.94 -29.93 8.15
C VAL A 58 -0.50 -30.37 9.54
N TRP A 59 -0.80 -29.55 10.56
CA TRP A 59 -0.62 -29.98 11.95
C TRP A 59 -1.54 -31.17 12.20
N GLN A 60 -0.96 -32.38 12.21
CA GLN A 60 -1.57 -33.61 12.72
C GLN A 60 -1.53 -33.64 14.24
#